data_AF-A0A1F9BAZ7-F1
#
_entry.id   AF-A0A1F9BAZ7-F1
#
_cell.length_a   1.000
_cell.length_b   1.000
_cell.length_c   1.000
_cell.angle_alpha   90.00
_cell.angle_beta   90.00
_cell.angle_gamma   90.00
#
_symmetry.space_group_name_H-M   'P 1'
#
loop_
_entity.id
_entity.type
_entity.pdbx_description
1 polymer ?
#
loop_
_entity_poly.entity_id
_entity_poly.type
_entity_poly.pdbx_seq_one_letter_code
_entity_poly.pdbx_strand_id
1 'polypeptide(L)'
;MKVVQGKDSRVLHECTTCYACEEYCKRGNHPFYLISERREEKGMFTAPRPITNQWINMTQMQDKYMVGEVKDKALSCCYIPALGALGTGEIFKDVASAGVFGAEFMCPAVHTHFARMSVIKDRLPVVIENFQRLGVKEVICMHDECYGTFTSIASAYGMEVPFKPVYYMDFLLERMKELKGKIKPLNIKAAYQRPCSNRLIPDKLPLVKKILNLIGVKLPKRVYQDENCLCCGEIIRSVSGYKLADDVQKRNIDDMLEAGAEYCVFNCPACQSSLSEKVSKRGLKPVHIIDLCKMAIGEKEREVA
;
A
#
# COMPACT_ATOMS: atom_id res chain seq x y z
N MET A 1 -2.51 30.37 -2.09
CA MET A 1 -1.41 29.63 -1.41
C MET A 1 -0.13 29.78 -2.24
N LYS A 2 1.05 30.02 -1.63
CA LYS A 2 2.33 30.30 -2.35
C LYS A 2 2.66 29.24 -3.42
N VAL A 3 2.52 27.96 -3.08
CA VAL A 3 2.79 26.81 -3.97
C VAL A 3 1.90 26.82 -5.23
N VAL A 4 0.61 27.20 -5.10
CA VAL A 4 -0.31 27.33 -6.25
C VAL A 4 0.18 28.38 -7.23
N GLN A 5 0.72 29.50 -6.71
CA GLN A 5 1.29 30.59 -7.50
C GLN A 5 2.72 30.31 -7.99
N GLY A 6 3.24 29.09 -7.84
CA GLY A 6 4.62 28.72 -8.22
C GLY A 6 5.72 29.32 -7.32
N LYS A 7 5.34 30.01 -6.24
CA LYS A 7 6.26 30.66 -5.29
C LYS A 7 6.81 29.64 -4.29
N ASP A 8 8.02 29.89 -3.82
CA ASP A 8 8.66 29.07 -2.80
C ASP A 8 7.86 29.06 -1.48
N SER A 9 7.92 27.93 -0.77
CA SER A 9 7.19 27.69 0.47
C SER A 9 7.88 26.62 1.30
N ARG A 10 7.80 26.75 2.62
CA ARG A 10 8.30 25.78 3.61
C ARG A 10 7.98 24.33 3.26
N VAL A 11 6.77 24.06 2.76
CA VAL A 11 6.32 22.70 2.41
C VAL A 11 7.13 22.05 1.28
N LEU A 12 7.75 22.83 0.38
CA LEU A 12 8.62 22.30 -0.67
C LEU A 12 9.93 21.75 -0.08
N HIS A 13 10.34 22.20 1.10
CA HIS A 13 11.56 21.75 1.76
C HIS A 13 11.28 20.67 2.81
N GLU A 14 10.17 20.79 3.54
CA GLU A 14 9.93 19.97 4.73
C GLU A 14 8.96 18.80 4.53
N CYS A 15 8.25 18.72 3.40
CA CYS A 15 7.33 17.61 3.17
C CYS A 15 8.07 16.26 3.12
N THR A 16 7.71 15.36 4.03
CA THR A 16 8.26 13.99 4.18
C THR A 16 7.54 12.95 3.32
N THR A 17 6.62 13.39 2.44
CA THR A 17 5.89 12.57 1.46
C THR A 17 4.94 11.51 2.04
N CYS A 18 4.31 11.80 3.17
CA CYS A 18 3.44 10.86 3.86
C CYS A 18 2.01 10.72 3.29
N TYR A 19 1.65 11.43 2.21
CA TYR A 19 0.27 11.58 1.68
C TYR A 19 -0.77 12.20 2.64
N ALA A 20 -0.40 12.64 3.85
CA ALA A 20 -1.38 13.14 4.83
C ALA A 20 -2.19 14.34 4.33
N CYS A 21 -1.56 15.28 3.63
CA CYS A 21 -2.29 16.41 3.04
C CYS A 21 -3.29 15.98 1.96
N GLU A 22 -3.07 14.84 1.30
CA GLU A 22 -4.00 14.27 0.33
C GLU A 22 -5.28 13.80 1.00
N GLU A 23 -5.15 13.02 2.07
CA GLU A 23 -6.28 12.56 2.89
C GLU A 23 -7.04 13.72 3.57
N TYR A 24 -6.30 14.71 4.11
CA TYR A 24 -6.92 15.83 4.83
C TYR A 24 -7.68 16.79 3.90
N CYS A 25 -7.33 16.81 2.61
CA CYS A 25 -7.97 17.72 1.66
C CYS A 25 -9.28 17.14 1.09
N LYS A 26 -10.39 17.40 1.77
CA LYS A 26 -11.74 16.95 1.34
C LYS A 26 -12.31 17.68 0.12
N ARG A 27 -11.54 18.55 -0.53
CA ARG A 27 -11.98 19.41 -1.65
C ARG A 27 -11.46 18.96 -3.03
N GLY A 28 -10.73 17.85 -3.10
CA GLY A 28 -10.16 17.37 -4.37
C GLY A 28 -9.09 18.29 -4.96
N ASN A 29 -8.40 19.10 -4.14
CA ASN A 29 -7.34 20.00 -4.61
C ASN A 29 -5.98 19.31 -4.79
N HIS A 30 -5.87 18.03 -4.43
CA HIS A 30 -4.69 17.20 -4.58
C HIS A 30 -3.37 17.87 -4.15
N PRO A 31 -3.28 18.42 -2.92
CA PRO A 31 -2.13 19.23 -2.52
C PRO A 31 -0.82 18.45 -2.55
N PHE A 32 -0.84 17.14 -2.31
CA PHE A 32 0.37 16.33 -2.35
C PHE A 32 0.94 16.27 -3.78
N TYR A 33 0.09 16.03 -4.77
CA TYR A 33 0.51 15.96 -6.17
C TYR A 33 1.06 17.31 -6.63
N LEU A 34 0.38 18.42 -6.29
CA LEU A 34 0.88 19.77 -6.59
C LEU A 34 2.25 20.04 -5.95
N ILE A 35 2.46 19.65 -4.68
CA ILE A 35 3.77 19.80 -4.01
C ILE A 35 4.84 19.00 -4.75
N SER A 36 4.52 17.77 -5.16
CA SER A 36 5.41 16.88 -5.90
C SER A 36 5.80 17.48 -7.26
N GLU A 37 4.85 18.04 -8.00
CA GLU A 37 5.10 18.73 -9.28
C GLU A 37 5.96 19.98 -9.11
N ARG A 38 5.63 20.84 -8.14
CA ARG A 38 6.42 22.06 -7.89
C ARG A 38 7.85 21.75 -7.46
N ARG A 39 8.05 20.64 -6.73
CA ARG A 39 9.38 20.13 -6.40
C ARG A 39 10.13 19.69 -7.65
N GLU A 40 9.47 18.92 -8.51
CA GLU A 40 10.05 18.44 -9.77
C GLU A 40 10.46 19.59 -10.70
N GLU A 41 9.56 20.55 -10.94
CA GLU A 41 9.81 21.76 -11.76
C GLU A 41 11.04 22.55 -11.29
N LYS A 42 11.30 22.57 -9.98
CA LYS A 42 12.42 23.28 -9.35
C LYS A 42 13.66 22.41 -9.17
N GLY A 43 13.63 21.14 -9.57
CA GLY A 43 14.71 20.18 -9.32
C GLY A 43 14.94 19.86 -7.84
N MET A 44 13.95 20.10 -6.98
CA MET A 44 13.97 19.89 -5.53
C MET A 44 13.48 18.48 -5.16
N PHE A 45 14.28 17.47 -5.48
CA PHE A 45 13.91 16.08 -5.17
C PHE A 45 13.98 15.81 -3.67
N THR A 46 13.16 14.87 -3.22
CA THR A 46 13.05 14.51 -1.80
C THR A 46 14.17 13.58 -1.34
N ALA A 47 14.81 12.88 -2.28
CA ALA A 47 15.99 12.07 -2.06
C ALA A 47 17.13 12.53 -2.99
N PRO A 48 18.39 12.17 -2.69
CA PRO A 48 19.51 12.36 -3.60
C PRO A 48 19.23 11.77 -4.99
N ARG A 49 19.74 12.44 -6.04
CA ARG A 49 19.58 12.02 -7.45
C ARG A 49 19.91 10.54 -7.70
N PRO A 50 20.96 9.94 -7.11
CA PRO A 50 21.24 8.52 -7.28
C PRO A 50 20.08 7.62 -6.84
N ILE A 51 19.46 7.90 -5.68
CA ILE A 51 18.33 7.12 -5.16
C ILE A 51 17.12 7.28 -6.08
N THR A 52 16.83 8.51 -6.53
CA THR A 52 15.73 8.75 -7.46
C THR A 52 15.93 8.03 -8.79
N ASN A 53 17.13 8.10 -9.37
CA ASN A 53 17.44 7.43 -10.63
C ASN A 53 17.43 5.90 -10.48
N GLN A 54 17.90 5.38 -9.35
CA GLN A 54 17.80 3.96 -9.03
C GLN A 54 16.36 3.47 -9.07
N TRP A 55 15.43 4.19 -8.42
CA TRP A 55 13.99 3.84 -8.46
C TRP A 55 13.42 3.87 -9.87
N ILE A 56 13.78 4.86 -10.68
CA ILE A 56 13.34 4.96 -12.08
C ILE A 56 13.82 3.75 -12.88
N ASN A 57 15.11 3.38 -12.74
CA ASN A 57 15.73 2.28 -13.47
C ASN A 57 15.20 0.91 -13.02
N MET A 58 15.02 0.70 -11.71
CA MET A 58 14.49 -0.55 -11.16
C MET A 58 13.07 -0.87 -11.62
N THR A 59 12.30 0.17 -11.94
CA THR A 59 10.89 0.05 -12.33
C THR A 59 10.68 0.31 -13.82
N GLN A 60 11.78 0.32 -14.60
CA GLN A 60 11.71 0.46 -16.04
C GLN A 60 11.04 -0.77 -16.66
N MET A 61 10.13 -0.54 -17.60
CA MET A 61 9.52 -1.59 -18.41
C MET A 61 10.56 -2.15 -19.37
N GLN A 62 10.70 -3.47 -19.39
CA GLN A 62 11.76 -4.19 -20.13
C GLN A 62 11.18 -5.38 -20.91
N ASP A 63 9.86 -5.41 -21.09
CA ASP A 63 9.09 -6.53 -21.65
C ASP A 63 9.35 -7.84 -20.90
N LYS A 64 9.50 -7.74 -19.57
CA LYS A 64 9.76 -8.88 -18.66
C LYS A 64 8.69 -8.94 -17.59
N TYR A 65 7.57 -9.55 -17.95
CA TYR A 65 6.41 -9.69 -17.11
C TYR A 65 5.85 -11.12 -17.15
N MET A 66 4.99 -11.42 -16.17
CA MET A 66 4.23 -12.65 -16.09
C MET A 66 2.74 -12.32 -16.19
N VAL A 67 2.04 -13.03 -17.05
CA VAL A 67 0.57 -13.01 -17.15
C VAL A 67 0.10 -14.44 -17.02
N GLY A 68 -0.80 -14.69 -16.06
CA GLY A 68 -1.48 -15.96 -15.92
C GLY A 68 -2.68 -16.08 -16.86
N GLU A 69 -3.63 -16.94 -16.50
CA GLU A 69 -4.86 -17.17 -17.26
C GLU A 69 -5.88 -16.04 -17.02
N VAL A 70 -5.64 -14.90 -17.66
CA VAL A 70 -6.50 -13.72 -17.56
C VAL A 70 -7.70 -13.88 -18.50
N LYS A 71 -8.91 -13.82 -17.93
CA LYS A 71 -10.19 -13.70 -18.66
C LYS A 71 -10.76 -12.30 -18.38
N ASP A 72 -11.96 -12.24 -17.79
CA ASP A 72 -12.58 -10.97 -17.41
C ASP A 72 -11.96 -10.31 -16.16
N LYS A 73 -11.12 -11.03 -15.40
CA LYS A 73 -10.51 -10.55 -14.16
C LYS A 73 -9.01 -10.80 -14.15
N ALA A 74 -8.25 -9.82 -13.65
CA ALA A 74 -6.83 -9.98 -13.34
C ALA A 74 -6.56 -9.73 -11.85
N LEU A 75 -5.65 -10.51 -11.28
CA LEU A 75 -5.11 -10.32 -9.94
C LEU A 75 -3.78 -9.56 -10.06
N SER A 76 -3.79 -8.26 -9.82
CA SER A 76 -2.61 -7.41 -9.94
C SER A 76 -1.67 -7.59 -8.76
N CYS A 77 -0.54 -8.27 -9.00
CA CYS A 77 0.57 -8.41 -8.07
C CYS A 77 1.61 -7.29 -8.22
N CYS A 78 1.32 -6.27 -9.05
CA CYS A 78 2.18 -5.12 -9.28
C CYS A 78 3.60 -5.57 -9.66
N TYR A 79 4.62 -5.01 -9.01
CA TYR A 79 6.00 -5.46 -9.08
C TYR A 79 6.50 -5.91 -7.69
N ILE A 80 5.63 -6.58 -6.93
CA ILE A 80 5.92 -7.05 -5.56
C ILE A 80 5.72 -8.59 -5.51
N PRO A 81 6.81 -9.38 -5.57
CA PRO A 81 6.70 -10.85 -5.67
C PRO A 81 5.87 -11.49 -4.54
N ALA A 82 5.96 -10.95 -3.32
CA ALA A 82 5.21 -11.45 -2.17
C ALA A 82 3.68 -11.44 -2.37
N LEU A 83 3.14 -10.54 -3.22
CA LEU A 83 1.71 -10.48 -3.51
C LEU A 83 1.23 -11.70 -4.28
N GLY A 84 2.08 -12.29 -5.13
CA GLY A 84 1.76 -13.52 -5.86
C GLY A 84 1.50 -14.68 -4.89
N ALA A 85 2.40 -14.88 -3.92
CA ALA A 85 2.23 -15.93 -2.90
C ALA A 85 1.00 -15.67 -2.00
N LEU A 86 0.77 -14.42 -1.60
CA LEU A 86 -0.38 -14.05 -0.79
C LEU A 86 -1.71 -14.29 -1.52
N GLY A 87 -1.75 -14.02 -2.83
CA GLY A 87 -2.91 -14.16 -3.74
C GLY A 87 -3.30 -15.59 -4.13
N THR A 88 -2.99 -16.58 -3.29
CA THR A 88 -3.30 -18.01 -3.50
C THR A 88 -4.16 -18.58 -2.37
N GLY A 89 -4.58 -19.84 -2.49
CA GLY A 89 -5.40 -20.56 -1.49
C GLY A 89 -6.90 -20.37 -1.70
N GLU A 90 -7.71 -20.93 -0.81
CA GLU A 90 -9.18 -20.96 -0.87
C GLU A 90 -9.80 -19.58 -0.98
N ILE A 91 -9.18 -18.57 -0.36
CA ILE A 91 -9.63 -17.17 -0.44
C ILE A 91 -9.59 -16.67 -1.89
N PHE A 92 -8.53 -17.02 -2.64
CA PHE A 92 -8.23 -16.52 -3.98
C PHE A 92 -8.42 -17.56 -5.09
N LYS A 93 -8.97 -18.75 -4.79
CA LYS A 93 -9.01 -19.90 -5.71
C LYS A 93 -9.58 -19.58 -7.10
N ASP A 94 -10.56 -18.68 -7.17
CA ASP A 94 -11.25 -18.32 -8.42
C ASP A 94 -10.48 -17.29 -9.27
N VAL A 95 -9.41 -16.69 -8.73
CA VAL A 95 -8.64 -15.61 -9.37
C VAL A 95 -7.13 -15.82 -9.33
N ALA A 96 -6.64 -16.82 -8.59
CA ALA A 96 -5.20 -17.06 -8.39
C ALA A 96 -4.46 -17.35 -9.70
N SER A 97 -5.09 -18.05 -10.65
CA SER A 97 -4.51 -18.31 -11.96
C SER A 97 -4.40 -17.06 -12.83
N ALA A 98 -5.16 -15.99 -12.55
CA ALA A 98 -5.18 -14.75 -13.31
C ALA A 98 -4.20 -13.69 -12.78
N GLY A 99 -3.12 -14.12 -12.12
CA GLY A 99 -2.06 -13.26 -11.61
C GLY A 99 -1.33 -12.51 -12.72
N VAL A 100 -1.10 -11.20 -12.53
CA VAL A 100 -0.22 -10.40 -13.38
C VAL A 100 0.86 -9.72 -12.57
N PHE A 101 2.08 -9.73 -13.08
CA PHE A 101 3.27 -9.22 -12.38
C PHE A 101 4.28 -8.67 -13.38
N GLY A 102 4.93 -7.56 -13.05
CA GLY A 102 5.97 -6.96 -13.88
C GLY A 102 5.96 -5.44 -13.79
N ALA A 103 7.03 -4.80 -14.26
CA ALA A 103 7.09 -3.34 -14.34
C ALA A 103 6.00 -2.78 -15.27
N GLU A 104 5.58 -3.58 -16.25
CA GLU A 104 4.55 -3.32 -17.26
C GLU A 104 3.14 -3.23 -16.65
N PHE A 105 2.92 -3.87 -15.49
CA PHE A 105 1.68 -3.86 -14.73
C PHE A 105 1.82 -3.15 -13.37
N MET A 106 2.96 -2.52 -13.12
CA MET A 106 3.27 -1.86 -11.87
C MET A 106 2.58 -0.51 -11.78
N CYS A 107 1.91 -0.22 -10.65
CA CYS A 107 1.46 1.14 -10.38
C CYS A 107 2.67 2.07 -10.08
N PRO A 108 2.85 3.20 -10.79
CA PRO A 108 4.03 4.05 -10.61
C PRO A 108 3.97 4.99 -9.38
N ALA A 109 2.97 4.85 -8.49
CA ALA A 109 2.75 5.75 -7.35
C ALA A 109 3.95 6.00 -6.44
N VAL A 110 4.86 5.02 -6.31
CA VAL A 110 6.09 5.16 -5.51
C VAL A 110 6.92 6.38 -5.92
N HIS A 111 6.87 6.79 -7.20
CA HIS A 111 7.61 7.93 -7.73
C HIS A 111 7.12 9.28 -7.17
N THR A 112 5.90 9.35 -6.62
CA THR A 112 5.43 10.55 -5.92
C THR A 112 6.28 10.85 -4.68
N HIS A 113 6.82 9.82 -4.01
CA HIS A 113 7.71 9.99 -2.86
C HIS A 113 9.03 10.64 -3.24
N PHE A 114 9.42 10.61 -4.51
CA PHE A 114 10.69 11.12 -5.02
C PHE A 114 10.58 12.44 -5.80
N ALA A 115 9.40 13.09 -5.74
CA ALA A 115 9.08 14.26 -6.57
C ALA A 115 9.32 13.99 -8.07
N ARG A 116 8.78 12.86 -8.55
CA ARG A 116 8.83 12.41 -9.94
C ARG A 116 7.42 12.15 -10.46
N MET A 117 6.62 13.21 -10.57
CA MET A 117 5.28 13.12 -11.15
C MET A 117 5.35 12.87 -12.66
N SER A 118 6.37 13.37 -13.35
CA SER A 118 6.60 13.09 -14.78
C SER A 118 6.60 11.58 -15.07
N VAL A 119 7.34 10.81 -14.27
CA VAL A 119 7.43 9.35 -14.42
C VAL A 119 6.06 8.68 -14.28
N ILE A 120 5.20 9.18 -13.40
CA ILE A 120 3.83 8.68 -13.22
C ILE A 120 2.98 9.01 -14.44
N LYS A 121 3.05 10.26 -14.91
CA LYS A 121 2.31 10.73 -16.08
C LYS A 121 2.69 9.98 -17.35
N ASP A 122 3.96 9.60 -17.49
CA ASP A 122 4.47 8.86 -18.64
C ASP A 122 4.10 7.38 -18.57
N ARG A 123 4.22 6.75 -17.39
CA ARG A 123 4.08 5.28 -17.26
C ARG A 123 2.66 4.80 -16.99
N LEU A 124 1.85 5.57 -16.26
CA LEU A 124 0.50 5.13 -15.89
C LEU A 124 -0.39 4.87 -17.13
N PRO A 125 -0.38 5.70 -18.19
CA PRO A 125 -1.12 5.38 -19.41
C PRO A 125 -0.73 4.04 -20.04
N VAL A 126 0.58 3.72 -20.07
CA VAL A 126 1.08 2.43 -20.60
C VAL A 126 0.61 1.26 -19.74
N VAL A 127 0.64 1.41 -18.41
CA VAL A 127 0.12 0.37 -17.49
C VAL A 127 -1.37 0.13 -17.70
N ILE A 128 -2.15 1.20 -17.83
CA ILE A 128 -3.59 1.12 -18.10
C ILE A 128 -3.85 0.41 -19.43
N GLU A 129 -3.11 0.77 -20.48
CA GLU A 129 -3.22 0.14 -21.80
C GLU A 129 -2.84 -1.35 -21.75
N ASN A 130 -1.80 -1.72 -21.00
CA ASN A 130 -1.41 -3.12 -20.84
C ASN A 130 -2.52 -3.95 -20.20
N PHE A 131 -3.19 -3.43 -19.16
CA PHE A 131 -4.38 -4.10 -18.60
C PHE A 131 -5.51 -4.18 -19.64
N GLN A 132 -5.78 -3.10 -20.37
CA GLN A 132 -6.82 -3.08 -21.40
C GLN A 132 -6.58 -4.12 -22.51
N ARG A 133 -5.33 -4.30 -22.95
CA ARG A 133 -4.92 -5.32 -23.94
C ARG A 133 -5.15 -6.75 -23.48
N LEU A 134 -5.19 -6.99 -22.16
CA LEU A 134 -5.56 -8.30 -21.60
C LEU A 134 -7.07 -8.57 -21.64
N GLY A 135 -7.90 -7.60 -22.04
CA GLY A 135 -9.36 -7.75 -22.11
C GLY A 135 -10.06 -7.78 -20.74
N VAL A 136 -9.40 -7.30 -19.68
CA VAL A 136 -9.94 -7.34 -18.32
C VAL A 136 -11.12 -6.37 -18.15
N LYS A 137 -12.14 -6.81 -17.42
CA LYS A 137 -13.24 -5.97 -16.93
C LYS A 137 -13.01 -5.52 -15.49
N GLU A 138 -12.38 -6.36 -14.68
CA GLU A 138 -12.03 -6.06 -13.29
C GLU A 138 -10.54 -6.33 -13.01
N VAL A 139 -9.89 -5.42 -12.28
CA VAL A 139 -8.51 -5.60 -11.81
C VAL A 139 -8.49 -5.58 -10.28
N ILE A 140 -8.23 -6.75 -9.68
CA ILE A 140 -8.09 -6.90 -8.23
C ILE A 140 -6.69 -6.42 -7.84
N CYS A 141 -6.64 -5.26 -7.20
CA CYS A 141 -5.44 -4.57 -6.78
C CYS A 141 -4.98 -5.12 -5.43
N MET A 142 -3.93 -5.96 -5.40
CA MET A 142 -3.41 -6.62 -4.19
C MET A 142 -2.65 -5.68 -3.23
N HIS A 143 -2.66 -4.38 -3.48
CA HIS A 143 -2.00 -3.38 -2.66
C HIS A 143 -2.70 -2.01 -2.77
N ASP A 144 -2.66 -1.23 -1.69
CA ASP A 144 -3.31 0.08 -1.56
C ASP A 144 -2.90 1.05 -2.66
N GLU A 145 -1.60 1.12 -2.99
CA GLU A 145 -1.11 2.03 -4.04
C GLU A 145 -1.64 1.66 -5.41
N CYS A 146 -1.83 0.37 -5.70
CA CYS A 146 -2.38 -0.05 -6.99
C CYS A 146 -3.80 0.47 -7.15
N TYR A 147 -4.65 0.26 -6.13
CA TYR A 147 -6.02 0.74 -6.14
C TYR A 147 -6.07 2.28 -6.15
N GLY A 148 -5.31 2.94 -5.27
CA GLY A 148 -5.23 4.40 -5.20
C GLY A 148 -4.65 5.05 -6.45
N THR A 149 -3.77 4.36 -7.20
CA THR A 149 -3.27 4.86 -8.49
C THR A 149 -4.41 4.95 -9.49
N PHE A 150 -5.24 3.92 -9.61
CA PHE A 150 -6.33 3.89 -10.57
C PHE A 150 -7.54 4.74 -10.14
N THR A 151 -7.75 4.96 -8.84
CA THR A 151 -8.94 5.69 -8.37
C THR A 151 -8.67 7.12 -7.92
N SER A 152 -7.48 7.42 -7.39
CA SER A 152 -7.09 8.75 -6.92
C SER A 152 -6.15 9.45 -7.90
N ILE A 153 -5.00 8.86 -8.22
CA ILE A 153 -3.99 9.50 -9.07
C ILE A 153 -4.51 9.68 -10.50
N ALA A 154 -5.02 8.62 -11.13
CA ALA A 154 -5.55 8.68 -12.49
C ALA A 154 -6.67 9.73 -12.59
N SER A 155 -7.61 9.74 -11.63
CA SER A 155 -8.70 10.71 -11.58
C SER A 155 -8.20 12.14 -11.43
N ALA A 156 -7.22 12.40 -10.57
CA ALA A 156 -6.62 13.72 -10.37
C ALA A 156 -5.97 14.30 -11.64
N TYR A 157 -5.52 13.42 -12.54
CA TYR A 157 -4.88 13.77 -13.81
C TYR A 157 -5.79 13.58 -15.03
N GLY A 158 -7.09 13.32 -14.83
CA GLY A 158 -8.05 13.15 -15.92
C GLY A 158 -7.77 11.93 -16.81
N MET A 159 -7.07 10.93 -16.29
CA MET A 159 -6.80 9.68 -17.00
C MET A 159 -7.99 8.72 -16.87
N GLU A 160 -8.46 8.20 -17.99
CA GLU A 160 -9.52 7.19 -18.00
C GLU A 160 -8.96 5.81 -17.65
N VAL A 161 -9.66 5.09 -16.77
CA VAL A 161 -9.35 3.70 -16.41
C VAL A 161 -10.47 2.82 -16.99
N PRO A 162 -10.23 2.07 -18.08
CA PRO A 162 -11.27 1.38 -18.87
C PRO A 162 -11.69 0.02 -18.28
N PHE A 163 -11.31 -0.24 -17.04
CA PHE A 163 -11.67 -1.43 -16.27
C PHE A 163 -12.04 -0.99 -14.85
N LYS A 164 -12.75 -1.85 -14.12
CA LYS A 164 -13.11 -1.58 -12.72
C LYS A 164 -11.97 -1.98 -11.79
N PRO A 165 -11.31 -1.04 -11.07
CA PRO A 165 -10.38 -1.40 -10.03
C PRO A 165 -11.14 -1.98 -8.83
N VAL A 166 -10.68 -3.10 -8.29
CA VAL A 166 -11.22 -3.74 -7.09
C VAL A 166 -10.14 -3.76 -6.03
N TYR A 167 -10.37 -3.13 -4.88
CA TYR A 167 -9.42 -3.20 -3.78
C TYR A 167 -9.44 -4.58 -3.15
N TYR A 168 -8.28 -5.20 -2.94
CA TYR A 168 -8.24 -6.58 -2.47
C TYR A 168 -8.86 -6.77 -1.08
N MET A 169 -8.94 -5.74 -0.23
CA MET A 169 -9.61 -5.86 1.07
C MET A 169 -11.14 -5.89 0.95
N ASP A 170 -11.71 -5.23 -0.07
CA ASP A 170 -13.13 -5.41 -0.39
C ASP A 170 -13.37 -6.87 -0.82
N PHE A 171 -12.56 -7.36 -1.75
CA PHE A 171 -12.59 -8.77 -2.17
C PHE A 171 -12.42 -9.72 -0.99
N LEU A 172 -11.41 -9.50 -0.14
CA LEU A 172 -11.10 -10.32 1.03
C LEU A 172 -12.27 -10.35 2.01
N LEU A 173 -12.90 -9.21 2.30
CA LEU A 173 -14.04 -9.17 3.21
C LEU A 173 -15.22 -9.99 2.68
N GLU A 174 -15.56 -9.87 1.39
CA GLU A 174 -16.64 -10.65 0.79
C GLU A 174 -16.32 -12.16 0.79
N ARG A 175 -15.11 -12.54 0.38
CA ARG A 175 -14.65 -13.94 0.44
C ARG A 175 -14.72 -14.51 1.86
N MET A 176 -14.31 -13.73 2.87
CA MET A 176 -14.36 -14.19 4.26
C MET A 176 -15.79 -14.31 4.81
N LYS A 177 -16.74 -13.50 4.33
CA LYS A 177 -18.16 -13.67 4.66
C LYS A 177 -18.73 -14.96 4.08
N GLU A 178 -18.38 -15.30 2.84
CA GLU A 178 -18.78 -16.57 2.23
C GLU A 178 -18.17 -17.77 2.96
N LEU A 179 -16.92 -17.64 3.40
CA LEU A 179 -16.20 -18.66 4.16
C LEU A 179 -16.52 -18.63 5.67
N LYS A 180 -17.54 -17.89 6.11
CA LYS A 180 -17.85 -17.69 7.54
C LYS A 180 -18.00 -19.01 8.31
N GLY A 181 -18.54 -20.06 7.68
CA GLY A 181 -18.67 -21.38 8.30
C GLY A 181 -17.35 -22.10 8.58
N LYS A 182 -16.24 -21.71 7.92
CA LYS A 182 -14.89 -22.24 8.16
C LYS A 182 -14.11 -21.43 9.19
N ILE A 183 -14.58 -20.23 9.58
CA ILE A 183 -13.83 -19.33 10.45
C ILE A 183 -13.78 -19.87 11.88
N LYS A 184 -12.55 -20.10 12.36
CA LYS A 184 -12.20 -20.32 13.75
C LYS A 184 -11.61 -19.01 14.30
N PRO A 185 -12.30 -18.33 15.24
CA PRO A 185 -11.81 -17.07 15.81
C PRO A 185 -10.37 -17.18 16.33
N LEU A 186 -9.55 -16.19 15.97
CA LEU A 186 -8.14 -16.22 16.31
C LEU A 186 -7.89 -15.94 17.80
N ASN A 187 -8.69 -15.06 18.40
CA ASN A 187 -8.61 -14.64 19.80
C ASN A 187 -7.26 -14.02 20.19
N ILE A 188 -6.63 -13.31 19.26
CA ILE A 188 -5.33 -12.63 19.44
C ILE A 188 -5.51 -11.12 19.60
N LYS A 189 -4.57 -10.45 20.28
CA LYS A 189 -4.45 -8.99 20.27
C LYS A 189 -3.43 -8.55 19.21
N ALA A 190 -3.81 -7.60 18.37
CA ALA A 190 -2.96 -7.14 17.29
C ALA A 190 -2.97 -5.62 17.16
N ALA A 191 -1.81 -5.04 16.87
CA ALA A 191 -1.70 -3.67 16.43
C ALA A 191 -1.64 -3.63 14.90
N TYR A 192 -2.48 -2.80 14.28
CA TYR A 192 -2.46 -2.62 12.83
C TYR A 192 -1.44 -1.54 12.43
N GLN A 193 -0.52 -1.88 11.54
CA GLN A 193 0.36 -0.94 10.87
C GLN A 193 -0.33 -0.38 9.62
N ARG A 194 -1.01 0.76 9.76
CA ARG A 194 -1.59 1.47 8.61
C ARG A 194 -0.46 2.01 7.71
N PRO A 195 -0.40 1.63 6.42
CA PRO A 195 0.60 2.13 5.50
C PRO A 195 0.23 3.54 5.04
N CYS A 196 1.23 4.32 4.64
CA CYS A 196 1.01 5.68 4.14
C CYS A 196 0.14 5.70 2.86
N SER A 197 0.25 4.67 2.02
CA SER A 197 -0.53 4.49 0.80
C SER A 197 -2.04 4.40 1.02
N ASN A 198 -2.50 3.91 2.19
CA ASN A 198 -3.93 3.88 2.51
C ASN A 198 -4.55 5.29 2.55
N ARG A 199 -3.73 6.34 2.74
CA ARG A 199 -4.19 7.74 2.71
C ARG A 199 -4.65 8.21 1.32
N LEU A 200 -4.33 7.47 0.26
CA LEU A 200 -4.90 7.69 -1.07
C LEU A 200 -6.37 7.22 -1.16
N ILE A 201 -6.77 6.33 -0.26
CA ILE A 201 -8.07 5.63 -0.24
C ILE A 201 -8.64 5.54 1.19
N PRO A 202 -8.77 6.69 1.90
CA PRO A 202 -9.10 6.69 3.32
C PRO A 202 -10.48 6.11 3.63
N ASP A 203 -11.40 6.13 2.67
CA ASP A 203 -12.72 5.50 2.75
C ASP A 203 -12.64 3.97 2.95
N LYS A 204 -11.52 3.35 2.58
CA LYS A 204 -11.28 1.91 2.72
C LYS A 204 -10.71 1.51 4.09
N LEU A 205 -10.23 2.46 4.90
CA LEU A 205 -9.67 2.19 6.24
C LEU A 205 -10.61 1.33 7.13
N PRO A 206 -11.94 1.56 7.18
CA PRO A 206 -12.84 0.76 8.01
C PRO A 206 -12.87 -0.74 7.67
N LEU A 207 -12.45 -1.15 6.47
CA LEU A 207 -12.40 -2.56 6.07
C LEU A 207 -11.47 -3.39 6.96
N VAL A 208 -10.35 -2.80 7.41
CA VAL A 208 -9.39 -3.47 8.28
C VAL A 208 -10.07 -3.95 9.56
N LYS A 209 -10.78 -3.05 10.25
CA LYS A 209 -11.50 -3.38 11.49
C LYS A 209 -12.60 -4.42 11.24
N LYS A 210 -13.33 -4.31 10.12
CA LYS A 210 -14.38 -5.29 9.76
C LYS A 210 -13.79 -6.70 9.58
N ILE A 211 -12.69 -6.82 8.83
CA ILE A 211 -12.01 -8.10 8.57
C ILE A 211 -11.44 -8.68 9.86
N LEU A 212 -10.70 -7.87 10.63
CA LEU A 212 -10.07 -8.31 11.88
C LEU A 212 -11.11 -8.76 12.92
N ASN A 213 -12.22 -8.02 13.06
CA ASN A 213 -13.32 -8.43 13.94
C ASN A 213 -13.95 -9.76 13.48
N LEU A 214 -14.16 -9.94 12.18
CA LEU A 214 -14.75 -11.15 11.61
C LEU A 214 -13.93 -12.41 11.94
N ILE A 215 -12.60 -12.29 11.97
CA ILE A 215 -11.69 -13.39 12.31
C ILE A 215 -11.31 -13.44 13.80
N GLY A 216 -11.97 -12.68 14.66
CA GLY A 216 -11.77 -12.73 16.12
C GLY A 216 -10.46 -12.10 16.60
N VAL A 217 -9.93 -11.10 15.89
CA VAL A 217 -8.76 -10.31 16.30
C VAL A 217 -9.22 -9.09 17.08
N LYS A 218 -8.60 -8.82 18.23
CA LYS A 218 -8.84 -7.65 19.06
C LYS A 218 -7.79 -6.57 18.76
N LEU A 219 -8.24 -5.38 18.39
CA LEU A 219 -7.38 -4.19 18.25
C LEU A 219 -7.38 -3.42 19.59
N PRO A 220 -6.29 -3.45 20.38
CA PRO A 220 -6.21 -2.65 21.60
C PRO A 220 -6.13 -1.16 21.25
N LYS A 221 -6.56 -0.31 22.18
CA LYS A 221 -6.40 1.14 22.06
C LYS A 221 -4.91 1.49 22.16
N ARG A 222 -4.42 2.29 21.23
CA ARG A 222 -3.03 2.77 21.17
C ARG A 222 -3.00 4.22 20.67
N VAL A 223 -1.86 4.89 20.78
CA VAL A 223 -1.68 6.30 20.40
C VAL A 223 -1.62 6.47 18.89
N TYR A 224 -0.82 5.66 18.19
CA TYR A 224 -0.54 5.82 16.76
C TYR A 224 -1.39 4.86 15.92
N GLN A 225 -2.67 5.21 15.75
CA GLN A 225 -3.65 4.45 14.98
C GLN A 225 -4.52 5.36 14.11
N ASP A 226 -5.18 4.79 13.10
CA ASP A 226 -6.13 5.46 12.21
C ASP A 226 -5.53 6.72 11.54
N GLU A 227 -6.13 7.89 11.69
CA GLU A 227 -5.63 9.15 11.13
C GLU A 227 -4.28 9.59 11.75
N ASN A 228 -4.00 9.15 12.99
CA ASN A 228 -2.77 9.43 13.74
C ASN A 228 -1.67 8.36 13.54
N CYS A 229 -1.79 7.52 12.51
CA CYS A 229 -0.81 6.46 12.24
C CYS A 229 0.59 7.02 11.92
N LEU A 230 1.61 6.26 12.31
CA LEU A 230 3.01 6.50 11.93
C LEU A 230 3.41 5.63 10.73
N CYS A 231 4.26 6.19 9.86
CA CYS A 231 4.84 5.47 8.72
C CYS A 231 5.69 4.28 9.18
N CYS A 232 5.83 3.25 8.34
CA CYS A 232 6.79 2.16 8.59
C CYS A 232 8.25 2.64 8.60
N GLY A 233 8.53 3.85 8.11
CA GLY A 233 9.82 4.53 8.19
C GLY A 233 10.76 4.34 7.01
N GLU A 234 10.48 3.43 6.06
CA GLU A 234 11.46 3.09 5.01
C GLU A 234 11.66 4.20 3.97
N ILE A 235 10.57 4.78 3.46
CA ILE A 235 10.68 5.95 2.58
C ILE A 235 11.29 7.14 3.34
N ILE A 236 10.91 7.36 4.60
CA ILE A 236 11.49 8.40 5.46
C ILE A 236 13.01 8.23 5.56
N ARG A 237 13.51 7.00 5.68
CA ARG A 237 14.94 6.72 5.71
C ARG A 237 15.65 7.24 4.45
N SER A 238 15.02 7.06 3.30
CA SER A 238 15.54 7.51 2.00
C SER A 238 15.43 9.03 1.77
N VAL A 239 14.35 9.68 2.26
CA VAL A 239 14.05 11.10 1.95
C VAL A 239 14.35 12.08 3.10
N SER A 240 14.48 11.58 4.33
CA SER A 240 14.65 12.40 5.54
C SER A 240 15.71 11.84 6.50
N GLY A 241 16.35 10.73 6.15
CA GLY A 241 17.49 10.15 6.86
C GLY A 241 17.15 9.21 8.02
N TYR A 242 18.19 8.53 8.50
CA TYR A 242 18.10 7.46 9.50
C TYR A 242 17.51 7.92 10.83
N LYS A 243 17.93 9.08 11.35
CA LYS A 243 17.50 9.58 12.66
C LYS A 243 15.98 9.69 12.78
N LEU A 244 15.32 10.29 11.78
CA LEU A 244 13.87 10.43 11.78
C LEU A 244 13.16 9.09 11.55
N ALA A 245 13.69 8.26 10.65
CA ALA A 245 13.13 6.93 10.39
C ALA A 245 13.17 6.05 11.64
N ASP A 246 14.28 6.03 12.36
CA ASP A 246 14.49 5.24 13.57
C ASP A 246 13.64 5.75 14.73
N ASP A 247 13.49 7.07 14.89
CA ASP A 247 12.57 7.67 15.85
C ASP A 247 11.11 7.26 15.59
N VAL A 248 10.64 7.40 14.34
CA VAL A 248 9.27 7.03 13.95
C VAL A 248 9.01 5.54 14.19
N GLN A 249 9.96 4.68 13.79
CA GLN A 249 9.87 3.24 14.03
C GLN A 249 9.84 2.91 15.53
N LYS A 250 10.73 3.54 16.32
CA LYS A 250 10.80 3.32 17.78
C LYS A 250 9.48 3.70 18.45
N ARG A 251 8.98 4.92 18.23
CA ARG A 251 7.71 5.40 18.83
C ARG A 251 6.53 4.51 18.47
N ASN A 252 6.50 4.04 17.22
CA ASN A 252 5.44 3.18 16.73
C ASN A 252 5.49 1.79 17.39
N ILE A 253 6.66 1.16 17.47
CA ILE A 253 6.82 -0.17 18.07
C ILE A 253 6.60 -0.13 19.59
N ASP A 254 7.11 0.91 20.27
CA ASP A 254 6.90 1.07 21.71
C ASP A 254 5.40 1.19 22.04
N ASP A 255 4.66 2.01 21.28
CA ASP A 255 3.21 2.14 21.43
C ASP A 255 2.45 0.83 21.13
N MET A 256 2.90 0.01 20.18
CA MET A 256 2.34 -1.33 19.95
C MET A 256 2.49 -2.25 21.18
N LEU A 257 3.67 -2.22 21.81
CA LEU A 257 3.98 -3.03 22.99
C LEU A 257 3.24 -2.54 24.23
N GLU A 258 3.22 -1.23 24.47
CA GLU A 258 2.50 -0.60 25.58
C GLU A 258 0.99 -0.89 25.53
N ALA A 259 0.42 -0.97 24.32
CA ALA A 259 -0.96 -1.38 24.10
C ALA A 259 -1.22 -2.88 24.34
N GLY A 260 -0.18 -3.67 24.59
CA GLY A 260 -0.27 -5.11 24.83
C GLY A 260 -0.65 -5.91 23.58
N ALA A 261 -0.23 -5.45 22.40
CA ALA A 261 -0.37 -6.23 21.18
C ALA A 261 0.60 -7.42 21.17
N GLU A 262 0.15 -8.54 20.59
CA GLU A 262 0.98 -9.74 20.38
C GLU A 262 1.46 -9.81 18.93
N TYR A 263 0.66 -9.27 18.00
CA TYR A 263 0.93 -9.24 16.57
C TYR A 263 1.02 -7.80 16.04
N CYS A 264 1.89 -7.59 15.05
CA CYS A 264 1.87 -6.41 14.19
C CYS A 264 1.30 -6.81 12.83
N VAL A 265 0.12 -6.29 12.50
CA VAL A 265 -0.63 -6.66 11.30
C VAL A 265 -0.36 -5.66 10.18
N PHE A 266 0.01 -6.17 9.02
CA PHE A 266 0.28 -5.40 7.82
C PHE A 266 -0.74 -5.71 6.73
N ASN A 267 -1.09 -4.72 5.93
CA ASN A 267 -1.83 -4.87 4.67
C ASN A 267 -0.98 -4.40 3.46
N CYS A 268 0.27 -3.99 3.72
CA CYS A 268 1.22 -3.55 2.72
C CYS A 268 2.48 -4.41 2.85
N PRO A 269 2.86 -5.20 1.82
CA PRO A 269 4.06 -6.03 1.87
C PRO A 269 5.34 -5.21 2.04
N ALA A 270 5.42 -4.01 1.45
CA ALA A 270 6.59 -3.14 1.62
C ALA A 270 6.76 -2.70 3.08
N CYS A 271 5.66 -2.34 3.76
CA CYS A 271 5.69 -2.04 5.19
C CYS A 271 6.09 -3.26 6.03
N GLN A 272 5.56 -4.45 5.67
CA GLN A 272 5.90 -5.69 6.33
C GLN A 272 7.40 -6.00 6.20
N SER A 273 7.96 -5.98 4.98
CA SER A 273 9.39 -6.22 4.76
C SER A 273 10.28 -5.25 5.52
N SER A 274 9.85 -3.99 5.65
CA SER A 274 10.64 -2.93 6.30
C SER A 274 10.67 -3.04 7.84
N LEU A 275 9.57 -3.52 8.43
CA LEU A 275 9.34 -3.45 9.87
C LEU A 275 9.36 -4.81 10.58
N SER A 276 9.16 -5.93 9.85
CA SER A 276 9.05 -7.29 10.41
C SER A 276 10.18 -7.65 11.36
N GLU A 277 11.44 -7.53 10.91
CA GLU A 277 12.60 -7.88 11.75
C GLU A 277 12.64 -7.07 13.05
N LYS A 278 12.28 -5.78 12.98
CA LYS A 278 12.34 -4.86 14.13
C LYS A 278 11.23 -5.17 15.13
N VAL A 279 10.03 -5.49 14.67
CA VAL A 279 8.92 -5.89 15.56
C VAL A 279 9.18 -7.26 16.17
N SER A 280 9.72 -8.22 15.40
CA SER A 280 10.10 -9.55 15.90
C SER A 280 11.16 -9.48 17.00
N LYS A 281 12.24 -8.70 16.81
CA LYS A 281 13.28 -8.48 17.84
C LYS A 281 12.74 -7.87 19.13
N ARG A 282 11.56 -7.26 19.07
CA ARG A 282 10.88 -6.63 20.22
C ARG A 282 9.76 -7.51 20.80
N GLY A 283 9.56 -8.72 20.28
CA GLY A 283 8.60 -9.70 20.81
C GLY A 283 7.21 -9.69 20.14
N LEU A 284 7.01 -8.90 19.09
CA LEU A 284 5.76 -8.89 18.31
C LEU A 284 5.87 -9.83 17.11
N LYS A 285 4.78 -10.52 16.77
CA LYS A 285 4.71 -11.38 15.58
C LYS A 285 4.25 -10.58 14.35
N PRO A 286 5.11 -10.33 13.34
CA PRO A 286 4.70 -9.65 12.12
C PRO A 286 3.84 -10.57 11.26
N VAL A 287 2.73 -10.07 10.73
CA VAL A 287 1.82 -10.90 9.91
C VAL A 287 1.07 -10.08 8.88
N HIS A 288 0.90 -10.62 7.67
CA HIS A 288 0.03 -10.01 6.68
C HIS A 288 -1.44 -10.33 7.01
N ILE A 289 -2.35 -9.39 6.77
CA ILE A 289 -3.78 -9.60 7.06
C ILE A 289 -4.38 -10.77 6.28
N ILE A 290 -3.92 -11.00 5.04
CA ILE A 290 -4.31 -12.18 4.25
C ILE A 290 -3.92 -13.48 4.96
N ASP A 291 -2.73 -13.53 5.56
CA ASP A 291 -2.28 -14.72 6.29
C ASP A 291 -3.10 -14.93 7.57
N LEU A 292 -3.50 -13.86 8.27
CA LEU A 292 -4.44 -13.99 9.38
C LEU A 292 -5.79 -14.57 8.92
N CYS A 293 -6.29 -14.14 7.77
CA CYS A 293 -7.50 -14.72 7.18
C CYS A 293 -7.32 -16.21 6.86
N LYS A 294 -6.19 -16.61 6.26
CA LYS A 294 -5.83 -18.01 5.99
C LYS A 294 -5.73 -18.84 7.27
N MET A 295 -5.12 -18.29 8.33
CA MET A 295 -5.06 -18.94 9.64
C MET A 295 -6.46 -19.15 10.23
N ALA A 296 -7.36 -18.17 10.08
CA ALA A 296 -8.71 -18.24 10.62
C ALA A 296 -9.55 -19.33 9.95
N ILE A 297 -9.30 -19.65 8.67
CA ILE A 297 -9.99 -20.75 7.96
C ILE A 297 -9.22 -22.07 7.97
N GLY A 298 -8.07 -22.14 8.66
CA GLY A 298 -7.28 -23.35 8.82
C GLY A 298 -6.35 -23.71 7.65
N GLU A 299 -6.09 -22.78 6.72
CA GLU A 299 -5.16 -22.99 5.59
C GLU A 299 -3.69 -22.76 5.95
N LYS A 300 -3.45 -22.03 7.04
CA LYS A 300 -2.11 -21.71 7.51
C LYS A 300 -2.04 -21.95 9.02
N GLU A 301 -0.99 -22.61 9.47
CA GLU A 301 -0.75 -22.79 10.89
C GLU A 301 -0.37 -21.46 11.56
N ARG A 302 -0.62 -21.36 12.86
CA ARG A 302 -0.11 -20.25 13.65
C ARG A 302 1.36 -20.54 13.96
N GLU A 303 2.24 -19.58 13.76
CA GLU A 303 3.60 -19.68 14.31
C GLU A 303 3.50 -19.80 15.84
N VAL A 304 3.78 -20.99 16.35
CA VAL A 304 3.80 -21.29 17.79
C VAL A 304 4.95 -20.47 18.40
N ALA A 305 4.66 -19.81 19.53
CA ALA A 305 5.64 -19.00 20.25
C ALA A 305 6.78 -19.88 20.80
#